data_AF-A0A7Y8JYC3-F1
#
_entry.id   AF-A0A7Y8JYC3-F1
#
_cell.length_a   1.000
_cell.length_b   1.000
_cell.length_c   1.000
_cell.angle_alpha   90.00
_cell.angle_beta   90.00
_cell.angle_gamma   90.00
#
_symmetry.space_group_name_H-M   'P 1'
#
loop_
_entity.id
_entity.type
_entity.pdbx_description
1 polymer ?
#
loop_
_entity_poly.entity_id
_entity_poly.type
_entity_poly.pdbx_seq_one_letter_code
_entity_poly.pdbx_strand_id
1 'polypeptide(L)'
;MNAPVLNAPAFASPPQYPFSAGQPSVPVAEKTTNWANAFNVAERRFGENFDGTSHAAVIKMMMATLGPTPADMFDQVTSSGSGYDVTMKDEFKVHVSQDELSQVAQASRFGGDDVEVVRAANFALAVFVKRKQSVGGYASFAAALAKTLQGETTLRCLQGMGVYGLSQYVSPGEMVGEGVVAVMGTHNFGSTLVVDGVGRRDGFPMPVGNRYGYRLFPSTSRSSSAGAVPTSEKPKDIWSGFYQGANGNCATVSAIKAAMMRFGQKPKDIFRTVTERPEGFEVTMRDGFPLTLTHEELAKARRVSQLTGADPVLLEDANFLYAVSAKRAQSENNDFRTRQSFEVAMQTLNDGDFPGNALRRLGLFAYIRESNAEELAKGAIGTLAGNGHSVAVIDGALDLFGKKESLLSSSWMSNSLWAQKLV
;
A
#
# COMPACT_ATOMS: atom_id res chain seq x y z
N MET A 1 -62.27 -13.20 37.12
CA MET A 1 -61.48 -12.08 36.57
C MET A 1 -60.14 -12.66 36.12
N ASN A 2 -59.97 -12.90 34.82
CA ASN A 2 -58.73 -13.42 34.25
C ASN A 2 -57.95 -12.25 33.64
N ALA A 3 -56.75 -12.00 34.15
CA ALA A 3 -55.85 -10.99 33.61
C ALA A 3 -55.26 -11.46 32.27
N PRO A 4 -55.06 -10.59 31.27
CA PRO A 4 -54.44 -10.97 30.01
C PRO A 4 -52.93 -11.05 30.15
N VAL A 5 -52.36 -12.13 29.61
CA VAL A 5 -50.91 -12.35 29.45
C VAL A 5 -50.41 -11.42 28.34
N LEU A 6 -49.46 -10.54 28.67
CA LEU A 6 -48.74 -9.70 27.71
C LEU A 6 -47.81 -10.58 26.86
N ASN A 7 -48.03 -10.59 25.54
CA ASN A 7 -47.13 -11.19 24.57
C ASN A 7 -45.78 -10.44 24.57
N ALA A 8 -44.69 -11.17 24.78
CA ALA A 8 -43.33 -10.68 24.59
C ALA A 8 -43.09 -10.38 23.09
N PRO A 9 -42.35 -9.31 22.75
CA PRO A 9 -42.02 -9.02 21.36
C PRO A 9 -41.06 -10.09 20.81
N ALA A 10 -41.37 -10.59 19.62
CA ALA A 10 -40.53 -11.54 18.90
C ALA A 10 -39.16 -10.91 18.61
N PHE A 11 -38.09 -11.58 19.04
CA PHE A 11 -36.72 -11.24 18.64
C PHE A 11 -36.60 -11.42 17.12
N ALA A 12 -36.44 -10.31 16.39
CA ALA A 12 -36.07 -10.38 14.98
C ALA A 12 -34.71 -11.08 14.85
N SER A 13 -34.63 -12.09 13.99
CA SER A 13 -33.38 -12.77 13.68
C SER A 13 -32.33 -11.76 13.19
N PRO A 14 -31.04 -11.91 13.55
CA PRO A 14 -30.00 -11.00 13.09
C PRO A 14 -29.94 -10.98 11.56
N PRO A 15 -29.72 -9.81 10.93
CA PRO A 15 -29.57 -9.72 9.50
C PRO A 15 -28.39 -10.59 9.06
N GLN A 16 -28.65 -11.55 8.17
CA GLN A 16 -27.59 -12.31 7.51
C GLN A 16 -26.84 -11.35 6.58
N TYR A 17 -25.50 -11.38 6.61
CA TYR A 17 -24.64 -10.68 5.65
C TYR A 17 -24.17 -11.68 4.57
N PRO A 18 -24.98 -12.07 3.57
CA PRO A 18 -24.47 -12.84 2.45
C PRO A 18 -23.72 -11.87 1.51
N PHE A 19 -22.40 -11.98 1.42
CA PHE A 19 -21.67 -11.49 0.26
C PHE A 19 -21.58 -12.64 -0.75
N SER A 20 -21.95 -12.40 -2.01
CA SER A 20 -21.82 -13.42 -3.05
C SER A 20 -20.35 -13.77 -3.23
N ALA A 21 -19.97 -14.99 -2.91
CA ALA A 21 -18.61 -15.47 -3.09
C ALA A 21 -18.31 -15.63 -4.59
N GLY A 22 -17.34 -14.86 -5.08
CA GLY A 22 -16.53 -15.28 -6.22
C GLY A 22 -17.02 -14.95 -7.64
N GLN A 23 -17.65 -13.80 -7.89
CA GLN A 23 -17.71 -13.28 -9.26
C GLN A 23 -17.09 -11.89 -9.35
N PRO A 24 -16.01 -11.70 -10.14
CA PRO A 24 -15.64 -10.37 -10.61
C PRO A 24 -16.84 -9.79 -11.34
N SER A 25 -17.18 -8.54 -11.03
CA SER A 25 -18.25 -7.84 -11.73
C SER A 25 -17.93 -7.78 -13.23
N VAL A 26 -18.87 -8.24 -14.06
CA VAL A 26 -18.98 -7.79 -15.45
C VAL A 26 -19.00 -6.26 -15.43
N PRO A 27 -18.33 -5.54 -16.34
CA PRO A 27 -18.36 -4.09 -16.36
C PRO A 27 -19.81 -3.61 -16.49
N VAL A 28 -20.41 -3.27 -15.34
CA VAL A 28 -21.70 -2.62 -15.26
C VAL A 28 -21.48 -1.23 -15.83
N ALA A 29 -22.26 -0.89 -16.85
CA ALA A 29 -22.28 0.44 -17.43
C ALA A 29 -22.21 1.50 -16.32
N GLU A 30 -21.22 2.40 -16.42
CA GLU A 30 -20.91 3.44 -15.45
C GLU A 30 -22.15 4.26 -15.11
N LYS A 31 -22.86 3.87 -14.06
CA LYS A 31 -23.49 4.85 -13.20
C LYS A 31 -22.31 5.55 -12.53
N THR A 32 -22.05 6.80 -12.87
CA THR A 32 -21.10 7.65 -12.16
C THR A 32 -21.56 7.76 -10.71
N THR A 33 -21.14 6.81 -9.87
CA THR A 33 -21.47 6.80 -8.45
C THR A 33 -20.80 8.01 -7.85
N ASN A 34 -21.61 8.91 -7.27
CA ASN A 34 -21.09 10.03 -6.53
C ASN A 34 -20.47 9.52 -5.21
N TRP A 35 -19.20 9.09 -5.28
CA TRP A 35 -18.49 8.49 -4.15
C TRP A 35 -18.39 9.42 -2.94
N ALA A 36 -18.44 10.74 -3.16
CA ALA A 36 -18.52 11.70 -2.06
C ALA A 36 -19.77 11.49 -1.19
N ASN A 37 -20.87 11.05 -1.80
CA ASN A 37 -22.16 10.83 -1.16
C ASN A 37 -22.56 9.34 -1.05
N ALA A 38 -21.63 8.40 -1.29
CA ALA A 38 -21.95 6.96 -1.31
C ALA A 38 -22.58 6.47 0.03
N PHE A 39 -22.07 6.99 1.14
CA PHE A 39 -22.66 6.86 2.48
C PHE A 39 -22.16 8.02 3.36
N ASN A 40 -22.76 8.24 4.51
CA ASN A 40 -22.39 9.29 5.46
C ASN A 40 -22.20 8.71 6.85
N VAL A 41 -21.49 9.46 7.70
CA VAL A 41 -21.38 9.17 9.13
C VAL A 41 -22.22 10.20 9.87
N ALA A 42 -23.05 9.77 10.81
CA ALA A 42 -23.79 10.71 11.63
C ALA A 42 -22.85 11.63 12.43
N GLU A 43 -23.26 12.89 12.59
CA GLU A 43 -22.50 13.85 13.39
C GLU A 43 -22.42 13.41 14.86
N ARG A 44 -21.31 13.76 15.51
CA ARG A 44 -21.15 13.56 16.94
C ARG A 44 -22.19 14.37 17.70
N ARG A 45 -22.73 13.82 18.78
CA ARG A 45 -23.62 14.57 19.67
C ARG A 45 -22.80 15.30 20.74
N PHE A 46 -23.40 16.31 21.36
CA PHE A 46 -22.76 17.04 22.45
C PHE A 46 -22.32 16.07 23.57
N GLY A 47 -21.05 16.18 23.99
CA GLY A 47 -20.45 15.31 25.00
C GLY A 47 -19.97 13.94 24.51
N GLU A 48 -20.20 13.57 23.25
CA GLU A 48 -19.68 12.32 22.68
C GLU A 48 -18.22 12.47 22.21
N ASN A 49 -17.40 11.48 22.51
CA ASN A 49 -16.09 11.28 21.88
C ASN A 49 -16.24 10.31 20.70
N PHE A 50 -16.88 10.78 19.63
CA PHE A 50 -17.18 10.01 18.42
C PHE A 50 -16.70 10.75 17.17
N ASP A 51 -15.95 10.06 16.31
CA ASP A 51 -15.56 10.54 14.99
C ASP A 51 -15.28 9.35 14.04
N GLY A 52 -16.24 9.06 13.15
CA GLY A 52 -16.08 8.05 12.10
C GLY A 52 -15.58 8.61 10.77
N THR A 53 -15.31 9.92 10.66
CA THR A 53 -15.14 10.59 9.37
C THR A 53 -13.89 10.13 8.62
N SER A 54 -12.77 9.90 9.33
CA SER A 54 -11.55 9.36 8.70
C SER A 54 -11.75 7.96 8.12
N HIS A 55 -12.46 7.08 8.83
CA HIS A 55 -12.77 5.73 8.34
C HIS A 55 -13.66 5.80 7.10
N ALA A 56 -14.73 6.61 7.15
CA ALA A 56 -15.61 6.77 6.01
C ALA A 56 -14.91 7.36 4.79
N ALA A 57 -14.05 8.37 4.98
CA ALA A 57 -13.29 8.98 3.89
C ALA A 57 -12.34 7.96 3.23
N VAL A 58 -11.59 7.18 4.01
CA VAL A 58 -10.68 6.14 3.47
C VAL A 58 -11.46 5.01 2.79
N ILE A 59 -12.56 4.53 3.39
CA ILE A 59 -13.41 3.49 2.77
C ILE A 59 -13.99 3.98 1.45
N LYS A 60 -14.51 5.21 1.38
CA LYS A 60 -14.99 5.78 0.11
C LYS A 60 -13.88 5.87 -0.94
N MET A 61 -12.66 6.24 -0.54
CA MET A 61 -11.52 6.26 -1.46
C MET A 61 -11.16 4.86 -1.94
N MET A 62 -11.22 3.84 -1.07
CA MET A 62 -11.05 2.44 -1.47
C MET A 62 -12.13 2.01 -2.45
N MET A 63 -13.40 2.33 -2.19
CA MET A 63 -14.51 2.01 -3.08
C MET A 63 -14.37 2.66 -4.46
N ALA A 64 -13.97 3.93 -4.48
CA ALA A 64 -13.78 4.69 -5.71
C ALA A 64 -12.59 4.21 -6.54
N THR A 65 -11.52 3.73 -5.89
CA THR A 65 -10.25 3.41 -6.56
C THR A 65 -10.08 1.92 -6.86
N LEU A 66 -10.53 1.07 -5.95
CA LEU A 66 -10.34 -0.39 -6.01
C LEU A 66 -11.63 -1.10 -6.44
N GLY A 67 -12.79 -0.54 -6.11
CA GLY A 67 -14.12 -1.06 -6.41
C GLY A 67 -15.00 -1.15 -5.14
N PRO A 68 -16.33 -1.15 -5.29
CA PRO A 68 -17.27 -1.00 -4.17
C PRO A 68 -17.37 -2.18 -3.21
N THR A 69 -17.03 -3.39 -3.65
CA THR A 69 -17.29 -4.60 -2.87
C THR A 69 -16.13 -4.93 -1.91
N PRO A 70 -16.36 -5.68 -0.83
CA PRO A 70 -15.27 -6.19 -0.01
C PRO A 70 -14.20 -6.96 -0.79
N ALA A 71 -14.60 -7.71 -1.82
CA ALA A 71 -13.66 -8.46 -2.66
C ALA A 71 -12.77 -7.56 -3.53
N ASP A 72 -13.26 -6.35 -3.87
CA ASP A 72 -12.46 -5.34 -4.57
C ASP A 72 -11.47 -4.67 -3.60
N MET A 73 -12.00 -4.27 -2.43
CA MET A 73 -11.27 -3.52 -1.39
C MET A 73 -10.14 -4.31 -0.73
N PHE A 74 -10.27 -5.63 -0.59
CA PHE A 74 -9.28 -6.51 0.04
C PHE A 74 -8.64 -7.48 -0.96
N ASP A 75 -7.53 -8.14 -0.58
CA ASP A 75 -6.83 -9.06 -1.50
C ASP A 75 -7.60 -10.37 -1.67
N GLN A 76 -8.16 -10.89 -0.58
CA GLN A 76 -9.01 -12.07 -0.56
C GLN A 76 -10.09 -11.92 0.50
N VAL A 77 -11.32 -12.30 0.16
CA VAL A 77 -12.43 -12.43 1.11
C VAL A 77 -13.10 -13.77 0.86
N THR A 78 -13.07 -14.66 1.85
CA THR A 78 -13.64 -16.01 1.76
C THR A 78 -14.58 -16.26 2.93
N SER A 79 -15.80 -16.70 2.65
CA SER A 79 -16.72 -17.18 3.68
C SER A 79 -16.10 -18.36 4.43
N SER A 80 -16.14 -18.31 5.77
CA SER A 80 -15.51 -19.31 6.63
C SER A 80 -16.31 -19.42 7.93
N GLY A 81 -16.85 -20.59 8.21
CA GLY A 81 -17.66 -20.84 9.42
C GLY A 81 -18.79 -19.80 9.60
N SER A 82 -18.78 -19.12 10.75
CA SER A 82 -19.73 -18.06 11.12
C SER A 82 -19.26 -16.65 10.74
N GLY A 83 -18.42 -16.51 9.70
CA GLY A 83 -17.80 -15.24 9.34
C GLY A 83 -17.07 -15.26 8.00
N TYR A 84 -16.02 -14.45 7.91
CA TYR A 84 -15.19 -14.27 6.74
C TYR A 84 -13.72 -14.26 7.12
N ASP A 85 -12.92 -15.07 6.42
CA ASP A 85 -11.48 -14.92 6.40
C ASP A 85 -11.12 -13.86 5.35
N VAL A 86 -10.36 -12.85 5.76
CA VAL A 86 -9.97 -11.72 4.94
C VAL A 86 -8.45 -11.62 4.92
N THR A 87 -7.88 -11.61 3.72
CA THR A 87 -6.51 -11.19 3.49
C THR A 87 -6.55 -9.76 2.97
N MET A 88 -5.97 -8.84 3.74
CA MET A 88 -5.88 -7.41 3.37
C MET A 88 -4.86 -7.21 2.24
N LYS A 89 -4.86 -6.04 1.59
CA LYS A 89 -3.89 -5.73 0.52
C LYS A 89 -2.44 -5.74 1.03
N ASP A 90 -2.23 -5.55 2.33
CA ASP A 90 -0.94 -5.73 2.98
C ASP A 90 -0.67 -7.14 3.52
N GLU A 91 -1.43 -8.13 3.06
CA GLU A 91 -1.37 -9.55 3.45
C GLU A 91 -1.70 -9.84 4.92
N PHE A 92 -2.06 -8.82 5.70
CA PHE A 92 -2.54 -9.03 7.06
C PHE A 92 -3.84 -9.83 7.01
N LYS A 93 -3.90 -10.93 7.76
CA LYS A 93 -5.04 -11.83 7.78
C LYS A 93 -5.88 -11.60 9.02
N VAL A 94 -7.19 -11.50 8.84
CA VAL A 94 -8.17 -11.45 9.91
C VAL A 94 -9.31 -12.40 9.63
N HIS A 95 -9.92 -12.91 10.69
CA HIS A 95 -11.23 -13.53 10.65
C HIS A 95 -12.24 -12.57 11.28
N VAL A 96 -13.31 -12.22 10.56
CA VAL A 96 -14.39 -11.36 11.06
C VAL A 96 -15.68 -12.17 11.17
N SER A 97 -16.26 -12.25 12.36
CA SER A 97 -17.51 -13.00 12.57
C SER A 97 -18.77 -12.20 12.21
N GLN A 98 -19.90 -12.89 12.02
CA GLN A 98 -21.21 -12.24 11.81
C GLN A 98 -21.63 -11.37 13.00
N ASP A 99 -21.27 -11.75 14.23
CA ASP A 99 -21.53 -10.95 15.43
C ASP A 99 -20.70 -9.66 15.44
N GLU A 100 -19.46 -9.72 14.99
CA GLU A 100 -18.58 -8.56 14.87
C GLU A 100 -19.08 -7.60 13.78
N LEU A 101 -19.52 -8.13 12.64
CA LEU A 101 -20.17 -7.34 11.58
C LEU A 101 -21.44 -6.64 12.11
N SER A 102 -22.26 -7.36 12.87
CA SER A 102 -23.48 -6.82 13.48
C SER A 102 -23.16 -5.71 14.49
N GLN A 103 -22.14 -5.89 15.34
CA GLN A 103 -21.68 -4.86 16.28
C GLN A 103 -21.23 -3.59 15.55
N VAL A 104 -20.49 -3.73 14.45
CA VAL A 104 -20.04 -2.57 13.67
C VAL A 104 -21.22 -1.84 13.03
N ALA A 105 -22.15 -2.55 12.41
CA ALA A 105 -23.30 -1.91 11.77
C ALA A 105 -24.21 -1.16 12.77
N GLN A 106 -24.29 -1.63 14.01
CA GLN A 106 -25.02 -0.93 15.07
C GLN A 106 -24.27 0.32 15.59
N ALA A 107 -22.94 0.29 15.62
CA ALA A 107 -22.13 1.32 16.27
C ALA A 107 -21.54 2.38 15.31
N SER A 108 -21.30 2.04 14.04
CA SER A 108 -20.60 2.90 13.07
C SER A 108 -21.36 4.17 12.72
N ARG A 109 -22.69 4.14 12.85
CA ARG A 109 -23.60 5.19 12.38
C ARG A 109 -23.38 5.55 10.91
N PHE A 110 -22.95 4.57 10.11
CA PHE A 110 -22.92 4.70 8.65
C PHE A 110 -24.34 4.62 8.09
N GLY A 111 -24.72 5.55 7.23
CA GLY A 111 -26.05 5.58 6.60
C GLY A 111 -26.00 6.13 5.18
N GLY A 112 -26.96 5.74 4.34
CA GLY A 112 -27.03 6.13 2.94
C GLY A 112 -28.16 5.37 2.25
N ASP A 113 -28.53 5.81 1.04
CA ASP A 113 -29.64 5.22 0.28
C ASP A 113 -29.27 3.85 -0.31
N ASP A 114 -27.98 3.63 -0.57
CA ASP A 114 -27.47 2.35 -1.06
C ASP A 114 -27.05 1.44 0.11
N VAL A 115 -27.94 0.50 0.43
CA VAL A 115 -27.76 -0.46 1.53
C VAL A 115 -26.54 -1.35 1.33
N GLU A 116 -26.21 -1.71 0.08
CA GLU A 116 -25.06 -2.58 -0.21
C GLU A 116 -23.74 -1.82 -0.01
N VAL A 117 -23.68 -0.54 -0.38
CA VAL A 117 -22.54 0.34 -0.09
C VAL A 117 -22.35 0.52 1.42
N VAL A 118 -23.43 0.77 2.17
CA VAL A 118 -23.36 0.88 3.63
C VAL A 118 -22.90 -0.44 4.26
N ARG A 119 -23.38 -1.58 3.75
CA ARG A 119 -22.96 -2.91 4.20
C ARG A 119 -21.48 -3.16 3.93
N ALA A 120 -21.00 -2.86 2.74
CA ALA A 120 -19.59 -2.97 2.37
C ALA A 120 -18.70 -2.05 3.23
N ALA A 121 -19.16 -0.84 3.55
CA ALA A 121 -18.45 0.08 4.43
C ALA A 121 -18.34 -0.46 5.86
N ASN A 122 -19.43 -1.01 6.42
CA ASN A 122 -19.40 -1.66 7.72
C ASN A 122 -18.47 -2.89 7.74
N PHE A 123 -18.44 -3.67 6.65
CA PHE A 123 -17.50 -4.78 6.52
C PHE A 123 -16.05 -4.29 6.56
N ALA A 124 -15.70 -3.27 5.77
CA ALA A 124 -14.34 -2.71 5.77
C ALA A 124 -13.93 -2.16 7.14
N LEU A 125 -14.85 -1.49 7.84
CA LEU A 125 -14.62 -1.03 9.22
C LEU A 125 -14.41 -2.21 10.19
N ALA A 126 -15.15 -3.31 10.04
CA ALA A 126 -14.96 -4.50 10.88
C ALA A 126 -13.59 -5.14 10.68
N VAL A 127 -13.12 -5.23 9.43
CA VAL A 127 -11.75 -5.70 9.11
C VAL A 127 -10.70 -4.82 9.79
N PHE A 128 -10.84 -3.50 9.69
CA PHE A 128 -9.96 -2.54 10.39
C PHE A 128 -9.95 -2.78 11.90
N VAL A 129 -11.13 -2.87 12.52
CA VAL A 129 -11.27 -3.05 13.97
C VAL A 129 -10.65 -4.37 14.41
N LYS A 130 -10.82 -5.43 13.62
CA LYS A 130 -10.26 -6.75 13.92
C LYS A 130 -8.74 -6.73 13.90
N ARG A 131 -8.13 -6.11 12.88
CA ARG A 131 -6.69 -5.88 12.86
C ARG A 131 -6.23 -5.06 14.05
N LYS A 132 -6.93 -3.98 14.38
CA LYS A 132 -6.61 -3.13 15.53
C LYS A 132 -6.72 -3.90 16.85
N GLN A 133 -7.70 -4.79 17.00
CA GLN A 133 -7.80 -5.70 18.13
C GLN A 133 -6.55 -6.57 18.25
N SER A 134 -6.18 -7.25 17.17
CA SER A 134 -5.04 -8.19 17.12
C SER A 134 -3.70 -7.51 17.38
N VAL A 135 -3.46 -6.33 16.81
CA VAL A 135 -2.16 -5.62 16.90
C VAL A 135 -2.10 -4.71 18.12
N GLY A 136 -3.22 -4.11 18.52
CA GLY A 136 -3.28 -3.11 19.60
C GLY A 136 -3.45 -3.69 21.00
N GLY A 137 -3.51 -5.02 21.16
CA GLY A 137 -3.63 -5.68 22.46
C GLY A 137 -4.97 -5.44 23.16
N TYR A 138 -6.04 -5.17 22.42
CA TYR A 138 -7.36 -4.96 23.02
C TYR A 138 -7.96 -6.28 23.49
N ALA A 139 -8.49 -6.29 24.72
CA ALA A 139 -9.07 -7.48 25.33
C ALA A 139 -10.31 -8.04 24.57
N SER A 140 -10.99 -7.21 23.78
CA SER A 140 -12.16 -7.63 23.00
C SER A 140 -12.35 -6.80 21.73
N PHE A 141 -13.12 -7.32 20.78
CA PHE A 141 -13.51 -6.60 19.57
C PHE A 141 -14.31 -5.33 19.92
N ALA A 142 -15.24 -5.42 20.87
CA ALA A 142 -16.02 -4.28 21.34
C ALA A 142 -15.13 -3.16 21.91
N ALA A 143 -14.07 -3.49 22.65
CA ALA A 143 -13.12 -2.50 23.16
C ALA A 143 -12.32 -1.82 22.01
N ALA A 144 -11.89 -2.61 21.02
CA ALA A 144 -11.23 -2.08 19.83
C ALA A 144 -12.18 -1.20 18.99
N LEU A 145 -13.44 -1.60 18.83
CA LEU A 145 -14.48 -0.85 18.14
C LEU A 145 -14.77 0.48 18.84
N ALA A 146 -15.02 0.46 20.14
CA ALA A 146 -15.26 1.66 20.93
C ALA A 146 -14.09 2.64 20.83
N LYS A 147 -12.84 2.14 20.83
CA LYS A 147 -11.67 3.00 20.64
C LYS A 147 -11.51 3.50 19.21
N THR A 148 -11.90 2.70 18.21
CA THR A 148 -11.88 3.08 16.78
C THR A 148 -12.87 4.21 16.49
N LEU A 149 -14.04 4.17 17.10
CA LEU A 149 -15.08 5.17 16.90
C LEU A 149 -14.77 6.52 17.57
N GLN A 150 -13.71 6.63 18.37
CA GLN A 150 -13.21 7.92 18.89
C GLN A 150 -12.42 8.73 17.85
N GLY A 151 -12.24 8.21 16.63
CA GLY A 151 -11.46 8.83 15.57
C GLY A 151 -10.08 8.24 15.39
N GLU A 152 -9.56 8.43 14.17
CA GLU A 152 -8.20 8.06 13.79
C GLU A 152 -7.61 9.08 12.83
N THR A 153 -6.28 9.18 12.81
CA THR A 153 -5.60 9.98 11.78
C THR A 153 -5.75 9.30 10.41
N THR A 154 -5.73 10.08 9.33
CA THR A 154 -5.82 9.54 7.95
C THR A 154 -4.78 8.44 7.71
N LEU A 155 -3.54 8.67 8.14
CA LEU A 155 -2.44 7.71 8.02
C LEU A 155 -2.75 6.39 8.75
N ARG A 156 -3.26 6.46 9.99
CA ARG A 156 -3.63 5.27 10.75
C ARG A 156 -4.80 4.53 10.13
N CYS A 157 -5.78 5.24 9.56
CA CYS A 157 -6.86 4.60 8.79
C CYS A 157 -6.29 3.85 7.58
N LEU A 158 -5.41 4.46 6.79
CA LEU A 158 -4.78 3.80 5.63
C LEU A 158 -3.97 2.56 6.05
N GLN A 159 -3.21 2.67 7.14
CA GLN A 159 -2.43 1.55 7.70
C GLN A 159 -3.33 0.42 8.20
N GLY A 160 -4.34 0.74 9.01
CA GLY A 160 -5.25 -0.28 9.55
C GLY A 160 -6.21 -0.87 8.53
N MET A 161 -6.46 -0.18 7.41
CA MET A 161 -7.18 -0.72 6.24
C MET A 161 -6.27 -1.53 5.31
N GLY A 162 -4.96 -1.59 5.59
CA GLY A 162 -3.99 -2.37 4.81
C GLY A 162 -3.73 -1.81 3.42
N VAL A 163 -4.09 -0.54 3.17
CA VAL A 163 -3.94 0.13 1.87
C VAL A 163 -2.89 1.23 1.90
N TYR A 164 -2.18 1.43 3.01
CA TYR A 164 -1.14 2.46 3.08
C TYR A 164 -0.05 2.25 2.02
N GLY A 165 0.38 1.00 1.80
CA GLY A 165 1.30 0.66 0.72
C GLY A 165 0.80 1.08 -0.68
N LEU A 166 -0.52 1.10 -0.86
CA LEU A 166 -1.22 1.52 -2.08
C LEU A 166 -1.55 3.02 -2.10
N SER A 167 -0.96 3.81 -1.21
CA SER A 167 -1.24 5.23 -1.08
C SER A 167 -0.02 6.12 -1.35
N GLN A 168 -0.29 7.31 -1.88
CA GLN A 168 0.71 8.35 -2.11
C GLN A 168 0.31 9.60 -1.31
N TYR A 169 1.28 10.22 -0.62
CA TYR A 169 1.09 11.55 -0.03
C TYR A 169 1.21 12.60 -1.12
N VAL A 170 0.20 13.43 -1.28
CA VAL A 170 0.06 14.33 -2.43
C VAL A 170 -0.17 15.77 -2.01
N SER A 171 0.36 16.68 -2.82
CA SER A 171 0.18 18.12 -2.67
C SER A 171 -1.26 18.55 -3.03
N PRO A 172 -1.67 19.78 -2.67
CA PRO A 172 -2.97 20.31 -3.05
C PRO A 172 -3.27 20.23 -4.55
N GLY A 173 -2.31 20.56 -5.40
CA GLY A 173 -2.49 20.59 -6.85
C GLY A 173 -2.75 19.21 -7.44
N GLU A 174 -2.24 18.15 -6.81
CA GLU A 174 -2.45 16.76 -7.21
C GLU A 174 -3.78 16.17 -6.74
N MET A 175 -4.55 16.91 -5.94
CA MET A 175 -5.90 16.56 -5.50
C MET A 175 -7.00 17.31 -6.28
N VAL A 176 -6.61 18.10 -7.28
CA VAL A 176 -7.51 18.87 -8.16
C VAL A 176 -7.52 18.22 -9.55
N GLY A 177 -8.66 18.25 -10.23
CA GLY A 177 -8.83 17.72 -11.58
C GLY A 177 -9.97 16.71 -11.66
N GLU A 178 -10.56 16.58 -12.85
CA GLU A 178 -11.71 15.71 -13.09
C GLU A 178 -11.40 14.23 -12.77
N GLY A 179 -12.25 13.61 -11.96
CA GLY A 179 -12.12 12.22 -11.53
C GLY A 179 -11.05 12.00 -10.46
N VAL A 180 -10.39 13.05 -9.96
CA VAL A 180 -9.35 12.90 -8.92
C VAL A 180 -10.01 12.65 -7.57
N VAL A 181 -9.74 11.48 -7.01
CA VAL A 181 -10.20 11.08 -5.66
C VAL A 181 -9.02 11.04 -4.71
N ALA A 182 -9.16 11.71 -3.55
CA ALA A 182 -8.17 11.75 -2.49
C ALA A 182 -8.84 11.78 -1.10
N VAL A 183 -8.05 11.65 -0.04
CA VAL A 183 -8.47 11.89 1.35
C VAL A 183 -7.57 12.94 1.98
N MET A 184 -8.20 13.89 2.66
CA MET A 184 -7.51 14.99 3.33
C MET A 184 -7.96 15.11 4.78
N GLY A 185 -7.03 15.34 5.69
CA GLY A 185 -7.33 15.65 7.08
C GLY A 185 -8.09 16.97 7.22
N THR A 186 -9.11 17.00 8.07
CA THR A 186 -9.92 18.20 8.33
C THR A 186 -9.70 18.77 9.73
N HIS A 187 -9.40 17.90 10.69
CA HIS A 187 -9.07 18.21 12.08
C HIS A 187 -8.33 16.99 12.69
N ASN A 188 -7.98 17.03 13.98
CA ASN A 188 -7.04 16.09 14.61
C ASN A 188 -7.30 14.60 14.33
N PHE A 189 -8.57 14.15 14.28
CA PHE A 189 -8.93 12.75 14.05
C PHE A 189 -10.00 12.55 12.97
N GLY A 190 -10.24 13.57 12.16
CA GLY A 190 -11.25 13.53 11.11
C GLY A 190 -10.70 13.86 9.74
N SER A 191 -11.23 13.20 8.73
CA SER A 191 -10.84 13.36 7.33
C SER A 191 -12.06 13.48 6.43
N THR A 192 -11.84 13.98 5.22
CA THR A 192 -12.87 14.05 4.19
C THR A 192 -12.38 13.42 2.90
N LEU A 193 -13.31 12.82 2.15
CA LEU A 193 -13.06 12.46 0.76
C LEU A 193 -13.04 13.74 -0.07
N VAL A 194 -11.99 13.94 -0.83
CA VAL A 194 -11.86 15.00 -1.82
C VAL A 194 -12.16 14.40 -3.18
N VAL A 195 -13.07 15.02 -3.91
CA VAL A 195 -13.37 14.73 -5.31
C VAL A 195 -13.21 16.04 -6.08
N ASP A 196 -12.41 16.02 -7.15
CA ASP A 196 -12.17 17.18 -8.02
C ASP A 196 -11.71 18.45 -7.25
N GLY A 197 -10.89 18.28 -6.21
CA GLY A 197 -10.38 19.39 -5.39
C GLY A 197 -11.34 19.89 -4.31
N VAL A 198 -12.49 19.26 -4.13
CA VAL A 198 -13.50 19.65 -3.13
C VAL A 198 -13.79 18.49 -2.17
N GLY A 199 -13.51 18.72 -0.89
CA GLY A 199 -13.98 17.87 0.20
C GLY A 199 -15.32 18.33 0.76
N ARG A 200 -15.88 17.57 1.69
CA ARG A 200 -17.05 17.99 2.48
C ARG A 200 -16.81 17.87 3.98
N ARG A 201 -17.23 18.88 4.73
CA ARG A 201 -17.24 18.85 6.20
C ARG A 201 -18.60 19.32 6.67
N ASP A 202 -19.26 18.51 7.49
CA ASP A 202 -20.58 18.82 8.07
C ASP A 202 -21.60 19.20 6.97
N GLY A 203 -21.54 18.50 5.82
CA GLY A 203 -22.36 18.77 4.64
C GLY A 203 -21.88 19.91 3.72
N PHE A 204 -21.02 20.81 4.22
CA PHE A 204 -20.55 21.97 3.49
C PHE A 204 -19.32 21.67 2.61
N PRO A 205 -19.24 22.25 1.40
CA PRO A 205 -18.07 22.11 0.55
C PRO A 205 -16.85 22.76 1.20
N MET A 206 -15.71 22.08 1.12
CA MET A 206 -14.43 22.51 1.68
C MET A 206 -13.34 22.35 0.61
N PRO A 207 -12.83 23.45 0.01
CA PRO A 207 -11.73 23.34 -0.94
C PRO A 207 -10.47 22.82 -0.26
N VAL A 208 -9.61 22.14 -1.03
CA VAL A 208 -8.33 21.59 -0.54
C VAL A 208 -7.40 22.67 0.04
N GLY A 209 -7.37 23.87 -0.56
CA GLY A 209 -6.51 24.97 -0.10
C GLY A 209 -5.03 24.58 -0.12
N ASN A 210 -4.31 24.79 0.99
CA ASN A 210 -2.89 24.45 1.12
C ASN A 210 -2.64 23.10 1.82
N ARG A 211 -3.66 22.24 1.93
CA ARG A 211 -3.58 20.99 2.67
C ARG A 211 -3.15 19.85 1.77
N TYR A 212 -2.27 19.02 2.32
CA TYR A 212 -1.86 17.77 1.70
C TYR A 212 -2.85 16.66 2.04
N GLY A 213 -2.83 15.60 1.24
CA GLY A 213 -3.69 14.45 1.44
C GLY A 213 -3.05 13.16 0.95
N TYR A 214 -3.87 12.14 0.85
CA TYR A 214 -3.48 10.84 0.34
C TYR A 214 -4.37 10.44 -0.83
N ARG A 215 -3.77 9.82 -1.84
CA ARG A 215 -4.49 9.18 -2.95
C ARG A 215 -4.18 7.70 -2.94
N LEU A 216 -5.16 6.87 -3.33
CA LEU A 216 -4.88 5.49 -3.67
C LEU A 216 -4.56 5.38 -5.16
N PHE A 217 -3.73 4.42 -5.50
CA PHE A 217 -3.58 3.95 -6.87
C PHE A 217 -4.18 2.55 -7.00
N PRO A 218 -4.71 2.20 -8.18
CA PRO A 218 -5.25 0.86 -8.40
C PRO A 218 -4.16 -0.17 -8.16
N SER A 219 -4.41 -1.17 -7.30
CA SER A 219 -3.64 -2.39 -7.37
C SER A 219 -4.17 -3.19 -8.56
N THR A 220 -3.31 -3.54 -9.52
CA THR A 220 -3.69 -4.60 -10.46
C THR A 220 -3.99 -5.84 -9.62
N SER A 221 -5.26 -6.21 -9.52
CA SER A 221 -5.65 -7.41 -8.78
C SER A 221 -4.85 -8.59 -9.33
N ARG A 222 -4.42 -9.50 -8.46
CA ARG A 222 -3.83 -10.79 -8.85
C ARG A 222 -4.79 -11.66 -9.69
N SER A 223 -6.04 -11.22 -9.94
CA SER A 223 -7.12 -12.05 -10.48
C SER A 223 -7.84 -11.47 -11.71
N SER A 224 -7.36 -10.39 -12.32
CA SER A 224 -8.00 -9.84 -13.53
C SER A 224 -7.01 -9.45 -14.62
N SER A 225 -6.21 -10.43 -15.07
CA SER A 225 -5.80 -10.51 -16.47
C SER A 225 -5.50 -11.97 -16.84
N ALA A 226 -6.56 -12.70 -17.19
CA ALA A 226 -6.46 -13.87 -18.07
C ALA A 226 -6.16 -13.39 -19.51
N GLY A 227 -5.00 -12.76 -19.66
CA GLY A 227 -4.34 -12.47 -20.92
C GLY A 227 -2.87 -12.59 -20.58
N ALA A 228 -2.19 -13.58 -21.16
CA ALA A 228 -0.81 -13.90 -20.84
C ALA A 228 0.07 -12.64 -21.01
N VAL A 229 0.36 -11.97 -19.89
CA VAL A 229 1.51 -11.09 -19.79
C VAL A 229 2.69 -11.97 -20.15
N PRO A 230 3.55 -11.60 -21.12
CA PRO A 230 4.77 -12.35 -21.37
C PRO A 230 5.44 -12.55 -20.02
N THR A 231 5.71 -13.79 -19.65
CA THR A 231 6.38 -14.11 -18.39
C THR A 231 7.63 -13.25 -18.30
N SER A 232 7.60 -12.23 -17.44
CA SER A 232 8.72 -11.31 -17.26
C SER A 232 9.95 -12.14 -16.91
N GLU A 233 10.95 -12.14 -17.78
CA GLU A 233 12.11 -13.01 -17.67
C GLU A 233 12.95 -12.55 -16.48
N LYS A 234 13.13 -13.43 -15.50
CA LYS A 234 14.02 -13.17 -14.37
C LYS A 234 15.47 -13.25 -14.86
N PRO A 235 16.39 -12.46 -14.28
CA PRO A 235 17.81 -12.61 -14.58
C PRO A 235 18.29 -14.04 -14.33
N LYS A 236 19.02 -14.61 -15.30
CA LYS A 236 19.58 -15.97 -15.18
C LYS A 236 20.66 -16.04 -14.10
N ASP A 237 21.46 -14.98 -14.00
CA ASP A 237 22.47 -14.81 -12.96
C ASP A 237 22.40 -13.41 -12.35
N ILE A 238 21.56 -13.28 -11.32
CA ILE A 238 21.44 -12.05 -10.52
C ILE A 238 22.66 -11.77 -9.63
N TRP A 239 23.52 -12.77 -9.40
CA TRP A 239 24.63 -12.66 -8.46
C TRP A 239 25.79 -11.96 -9.13
N SER A 240 26.40 -12.59 -10.14
CA SER A 240 27.57 -12.03 -10.81
C SER A 240 27.23 -11.13 -12.00
N GLY A 241 25.99 -11.18 -12.49
CA GLY A 241 25.56 -10.37 -13.62
C GLY A 241 25.60 -8.86 -13.36
N PHE A 242 25.30 -8.41 -12.12
CA PHE A 242 25.73 -7.11 -11.61
C PHE A 242 25.85 -7.13 -10.08
N TYR A 243 26.69 -6.28 -9.51
CA TYR A 243 26.87 -6.12 -8.07
C TYR A 243 27.47 -4.75 -7.73
N GLN A 244 27.48 -4.44 -6.44
CA GLN A 244 28.04 -3.21 -5.89
C GLN A 244 29.56 -3.11 -6.12
N GLY A 245 30.02 -1.96 -6.64
CA GLY A 245 31.45 -1.62 -6.72
C GLY A 245 31.98 -0.96 -5.44
N ALA A 246 32.84 0.05 -5.58
CA ALA A 246 33.52 0.69 -4.44
C ALA A 246 32.63 1.66 -3.63
N ASN A 247 31.44 2.01 -4.12
CA ASN A 247 30.52 2.94 -3.47
C ASN A 247 29.69 2.26 -2.37
N GLY A 248 29.17 3.04 -1.41
CA GLY A 248 28.29 2.58 -0.32
C GLY A 248 26.81 2.39 -0.70
N ASN A 249 26.51 2.02 -1.95
CA ASN A 249 25.12 1.91 -2.45
C ASN A 249 24.44 0.55 -2.22
N CYS A 250 24.89 -0.18 -1.19
CA CYS A 250 24.40 -1.52 -0.84
C CYS A 250 22.87 -1.63 -0.76
N ALA A 251 22.21 -0.68 -0.10
CA ALA A 251 20.76 -0.65 0.03
C ALA A 251 20.05 -0.52 -1.33
N THR A 252 20.62 0.28 -2.24
CA THR A 252 20.06 0.45 -3.58
C THR A 252 20.29 -0.79 -4.43
N VAL A 253 21.49 -1.39 -4.38
CA VAL A 253 21.81 -2.62 -5.11
C VAL A 253 20.95 -3.79 -4.64
N SER A 254 20.81 -3.97 -3.32
CA SER A 254 20.00 -5.04 -2.75
C SER A 254 18.53 -4.93 -3.16
N ALA A 255 17.99 -3.70 -3.13
CA ALA A 255 16.62 -3.42 -3.58
C ALA A 255 16.42 -3.71 -5.07
N ILE A 256 17.35 -3.31 -5.93
CA ILE A 256 17.30 -3.57 -7.38
C ILE A 256 17.31 -5.09 -7.64
N LYS A 257 18.21 -5.83 -6.99
CA LYS A 257 18.28 -7.29 -7.16
C LYS A 257 16.99 -7.98 -6.72
N ALA A 258 16.47 -7.62 -5.55
CA ALA A 258 15.20 -8.15 -5.06
C ALA A 258 14.04 -7.84 -6.02
N ALA A 259 13.96 -6.60 -6.52
CA ALA A 259 12.93 -6.17 -7.48
C ALA A 259 13.01 -6.96 -8.79
N MET A 260 14.21 -7.12 -9.36
CA MET A 260 14.41 -7.86 -10.60
C MET A 260 14.04 -9.34 -10.48
N MET A 261 14.34 -9.96 -9.34
CA MET A 261 13.98 -11.36 -9.09
C MET A 261 12.50 -11.56 -8.76
N ARG A 262 11.85 -10.53 -8.20
CA ARG A 262 10.41 -10.56 -7.90
C ARG A 262 9.57 -10.32 -9.15
N PHE A 263 9.87 -9.27 -9.89
CA PHE A 263 9.00 -8.75 -10.95
C PHE A 263 9.51 -9.03 -12.36
N GLY A 264 10.82 -9.21 -12.56
CA GLY A 264 11.46 -9.41 -13.86
C GLY A 264 12.63 -8.47 -14.08
N GLN A 265 13.52 -8.82 -15.01
CA GLN A 265 14.77 -8.09 -15.23
C GLN A 265 14.55 -6.65 -15.71
N LYS A 266 13.64 -6.43 -16.66
CA LYS A 266 13.58 -5.16 -17.40
C LYS A 266 12.90 -4.07 -16.56
N PRO A 267 13.27 -2.79 -16.74
CA PRO A 267 12.57 -1.68 -16.07
C PRO A 267 11.05 -1.68 -16.25
N LYS A 268 10.56 -2.12 -17.42
CA LYS A 268 9.13 -2.27 -17.72
C LYS A 268 8.43 -3.39 -16.93
N ASP A 269 9.19 -4.34 -16.39
CA ASP A 269 8.66 -5.40 -15.53
C ASP A 269 8.49 -4.89 -14.08
N ILE A 270 9.32 -3.92 -13.68
CA ILE A 270 9.34 -3.37 -12.32
C ILE A 270 8.46 -2.12 -12.20
N PHE A 271 8.46 -1.22 -13.18
CA PHE A 271 7.63 -0.01 -13.17
C PHE A 271 6.30 -0.22 -13.91
N ARG A 272 5.34 0.68 -13.70
CA ARG A 272 4.03 0.60 -14.36
C ARG A 272 4.14 0.96 -15.85
N THR A 273 4.88 2.01 -16.16
CA THR A 273 5.21 2.40 -17.54
C THR A 273 6.63 2.93 -17.61
N VAL A 274 7.30 2.63 -18.72
CA VAL A 274 8.59 3.23 -19.11
C VAL A 274 8.47 3.55 -20.60
N THR A 275 8.45 4.83 -20.93
CA THR A 275 8.31 5.31 -22.31
C THR A 275 9.55 6.10 -22.69
N GLU A 276 10.26 5.62 -23.70
CA GLU A 276 11.39 6.35 -24.27
C GLU A 276 10.89 7.56 -25.06
N ARG A 277 11.60 8.68 -24.91
CA ARG A 277 11.37 9.98 -25.55
C ARG A 277 12.70 10.48 -26.12
N PRO A 278 12.70 11.42 -27.08
CA PRO A 278 13.95 11.97 -27.62
C PRO A 278 14.91 12.53 -26.56
N GLU A 279 14.37 13.07 -25.48
CA GLU A 279 15.14 13.71 -24.39
C GLU A 279 15.54 12.73 -23.26
N GLY A 280 15.00 11.51 -23.27
CA GLY A 280 15.17 10.54 -22.18
C GLY A 280 13.98 9.59 -22.02
N PHE A 281 13.46 9.49 -20.79
CA PHE A 281 12.42 8.53 -20.43
C PHE A 281 11.36 9.16 -19.54
N GLU A 282 10.10 8.85 -19.82
CA GLU A 282 8.98 9.06 -18.91
C GLU A 282 8.70 7.74 -18.19
N VAL A 283 8.73 7.78 -16.86
CA VAL A 283 8.50 6.62 -16.00
C VAL A 283 7.32 6.90 -15.09
N THR A 284 6.36 5.98 -15.05
CA THR A 284 5.38 5.92 -13.96
C THR A 284 5.69 4.69 -13.13
N MET A 285 6.01 4.90 -11.86
CA MET A 285 6.29 3.82 -10.93
C MET A 285 5.02 3.05 -10.54
N ARG A 286 5.18 1.88 -9.90
CA ARG A 286 4.03 1.07 -9.45
C ARG A 286 3.18 1.77 -8.39
N ASP A 287 3.77 2.70 -7.64
CA ASP A 287 3.03 3.54 -6.69
C ASP A 287 2.45 4.81 -7.30
N GLY A 288 2.41 4.90 -8.63
CA GLY A 288 1.82 6.01 -9.36
C GLY A 288 2.73 7.23 -9.48
N PHE A 289 3.90 7.22 -8.83
CA PHE A 289 4.84 8.34 -8.88
C PHE A 289 5.35 8.58 -10.32
N PRO A 290 5.09 9.74 -10.94
CA PRO A 290 5.63 10.08 -12.25
C PRO A 290 7.01 10.72 -12.12
N LEU A 291 7.92 10.40 -13.05
CA LEU A 291 9.17 11.12 -13.23
C LEU A 291 9.66 11.11 -14.66
N THR A 292 10.52 12.07 -14.97
CA THR A 292 11.28 12.14 -16.21
C THR A 292 12.76 11.92 -15.89
N LEU A 293 13.41 11.03 -16.64
CA LEU A 293 14.83 10.75 -16.55
C LEU A 293 15.49 11.08 -17.88
N THR A 294 16.39 12.06 -17.90
CA THR A 294 17.09 12.44 -19.13
C THR A 294 18.20 11.45 -19.52
N HIS A 295 18.60 11.44 -20.78
CA HIS A 295 19.76 10.66 -21.22
C HIS A 295 21.06 11.06 -20.50
N GLU A 296 21.23 12.35 -20.19
CA GLU A 296 22.40 12.85 -19.45
C GLU A 296 22.42 12.33 -18.01
N GLU A 297 21.27 12.37 -17.32
CA GLU A 297 21.14 11.82 -15.96
C GLU A 297 21.42 10.33 -15.93
N LEU A 298 20.89 9.56 -16.89
CA LEU A 298 21.20 8.14 -17.01
C LEU A 298 22.70 7.89 -17.25
N ALA A 299 23.34 8.68 -18.11
CA ALA A 299 24.78 8.58 -18.35
C ALA A 299 25.61 8.93 -17.10
N LYS A 300 25.19 9.92 -16.31
CA LYS A 300 25.83 10.26 -15.03
C LYS A 300 25.65 9.13 -14.01
N ALA A 301 24.43 8.60 -13.89
CA ALA A 301 24.12 7.49 -13.00
C ALA A 301 24.98 6.26 -13.30
N ARG A 302 25.16 5.91 -14.59
CA ARG A 302 26.07 4.82 -15.00
C ARG A 302 27.51 5.00 -14.51
N ARG A 303 28.02 6.23 -14.53
CA ARG A 303 29.39 6.53 -14.06
C ARG A 303 29.49 6.55 -12.53
N VAL A 304 28.51 7.13 -11.87
CA VAL A 304 28.54 7.41 -10.43
C VAL A 304 28.09 6.22 -9.60
N SER A 305 27.27 5.31 -10.13
CA SER A 305 26.85 4.10 -9.42
C SER A 305 28.03 3.15 -9.16
N GLN A 306 29.00 3.11 -10.08
CA GLN A 306 30.11 2.16 -10.13
C GLN A 306 29.66 0.69 -10.00
N LEU A 307 28.45 0.37 -10.48
CA LEU A 307 28.02 -1.03 -10.58
C LEU A 307 28.93 -1.78 -11.53
N THR A 308 29.30 -3.01 -11.15
CA THR A 308 30.16 -3.89 -11.92
C THR A 308 29.42 -5.20 -12.17
N GLY A 309 29.72 -5.93 -13.25
CA GLY A 309 29.04 -7.18 -13.55
C GLY A 309 29.51 -7.86 -14.81
N ALA A 310 29.25 -9.17 -14.91
CA ALA A 310 29.59 -9.98 -16.07
C ALA A 310 28.54 -9.89 -17.20
N ASP A 311 27.31 -9.49 -16.89
CA ASP A 311 26.22 -9.37 -17.86
C ASP A 311 25.98 -7.88 -18.19
N PRO A 312 26.42 -7.41 -19.38
CA PRO A 312 26.29 -6.00 -19.74
C PRO A 312 24.83 -5.55 -19.87
N VAL A 313 23.92 -6.43 -20.29
CA VAL A 313 22.50 -6.08 -20.47
C VAL A 313 21.83 -5.93 -19.11
N LEU A 314 22.06 -6.87 -18.19
CA LEU A 314 21.57 -6.78 -16.82
C LEU A 314 22.15 -5.56 -16.09
N LEU A 315 23.43 -5.27 -16.32
CA LEU A 315 24.10 -4.10 -15.75
C LEU A 315 23.49 -2.79 -16.27
N GLU A 316 23.10 -2.70 -17.55
CA GLU A 316 22.39 -1.54 -18.09
C GLU A 316 21.00 -1.37 -17.45
N ASP A 317 20.24 -2.46 -17.33
CA ASP A 317 18.93 -2.46 -16.66
C ASP A 317 19.07 -2.01 -15.18
N ALA A 318 20.09 -2.49 -14.47
CA ALA A 318 20.38 -2.11 -13.08
C ALA A 318 20.78 -0.63 -12.95
N ASN A 319 21.59 -0.11 -13.86
CA ASN A 319 21.95 1.30 -13.88
C ASN A 319 20.74 2.20 -14.16
N PHE A 320 19.79 1.75 -14.99
CA PHE A 320 18.53 2.46 -15.20
C PHE A 320 17.72 2.56 -13.91
N LEU A 321 17.55 1.44 -13.19
CA LEU A 321 16.83 1.41 -11.91
C LEU A 321 17.52 2.25 -10.84
N TYR A 322 18.85 2.26 -10.80
CA TYR A 322 19.63 3.14 -9.93
C TYR A 322 19.37 4.62 -10.27
N ALA A 323 19.39 4.99 -11.56
CA ALA A 323 19.13 6.36 -12.00
C ALA A 323 17.72 6.82 -11.62
N VAL A 324 16.72 5.94 -11.77
CA VAL A 324 15.34 6.20 -11.35
C VAL A 324 15.23 6.39 -9.84
N SER A 325 15.90 5.56 -9.04
CA SER A 325 15.96 5.69 -7.57
C SER A 325 16.60 7.03 -7.16
N ALA A 326 17.69 7.44 -7.82
CA ALA A 326 18.33 8.73 -7.59
C ALA A 326 17.41 9.90 -7.95
N LYS A 327 16.67 9.80 -9.07
CA LYS A 327 15.74 10.85 -9.51
C LYS A 327 14.60 11.01 -8.52
N ARG A 328 14.09 9.90 -7.99
CA ARG A 328 13.08 9.93 -6.93
C ARG A 328 13.62 10.54 -5.64
N ALA A 329 14.83 10.17 -5.21
CA ALA A 329 15.48 10.78 -4.05
C ALA A 329 15.61 12.31 -4.19
N GLN A 330 16.02 12.79 -5.37
CA GLN A 330 16.09 14.22 -5.69
C GLN A 330 14.74 14.92 -5.47
N SER A 331 13.66 14.37 -6.05
CA SER A 331 12.32 14.94 -5.96
C SER A 331 11.77 14.94 -4.53
N GLU A 332 11.98 13.85 -3.79
CA GLU A 332 11.52 13.68 -2.41
C GLU A 332 12.36 14.46 -1.39
N ASN A 333 13.48 15.06 -1.81
CA ASN A 333 14.44 15.72 -0.92
C ASN A 333 14.99 14.79 0.16
N ASN A 334 15.35 13.56 -0.22
CA ASN A 334 16.08 12.63 0.64
C ASN A 334 17.22 13.36 1.37
N ASP A 335 17.42 13.07 2.65
CA ASP A 335 18.40 13.69 3.56
C ASP A 335 18.39 15.23 3.63
N PHE A 336 17.27 15.84 3.22
CA PHE A 336 17.04 17.30 3.20
C PHE A 336 18.01 18.12 2.33
N ARG A 337 18.85 17.46 1.51
CA ARG A 337 19.85 18.12 0.65
C ARG A 337 19.71 17.77 -0.83
N THR A 338 19.03 16.69 -1.17
CA THR A 338 19.01 16.15 -2.55
C THR A 338 18.22 16.98 -3.56
N ARG A 339 17.36 17.91 -3.12
CA ARG A 339 16.76 18.92 -4.04
C ARG A 339 17.79 19.84 -4.70
N GLN A 340 19.03 19.88 -4.20
CA GLN A 340 20.09 20.71 -4.77
C GLN A 340 20.45 20.29 -6.20
N SER A 341 20.65 18.99 -6.45
CA SER A 341 20.90 18.46 -7.80
C SER A 341 20.78 16.93 -7.85
N PHE A 342 20.72 16.39 -9.07
CA PHE A 342 20.73 14.94 -9.30
C PHE A 342 22.03 14.29 -8.81
N GLU A 343 23.16 15.01 -8.90
CA GLU A 343 24.45 14.56 -8.38
C GLU A 343 24.44 14.42 -6.85
N VAL A 344 23.83 15.38 -6.13
CA VAL A 344 23.67 15.28 -4.67
C VAL A 344 22.77 14.10 -4.31
N ALA A 345 21.71 13.85 -5.08
CA ALA A 345 20.88 12.66 -4.90
C ALA A 345 21.72 11.37 -5.03
N MET A 346 22.52 11.22 -6.08
CA MET A 346 23.39 10.05 -6.21
C MET A 346 24.42 9.91 -5.08
N GLN A 347 24.93 11.01 -4.53
CA GLN A 347 25.83 10.98 -3.36
C GLN A 347 25.14 10.36 -2.14
N THR A 348 23.90 10.76 -1.84
CA THR A 348 23.11 10.17 -0.73
C THR A 348 22.75 8.71 -0.93
N LEU A 349 22.70 8.26 -2.20
CA LEU A 349 22.49 6.84 -2.48
C LEU A 349 23.76 6.03 -2.28
N ASN A 350 24.93 6.69 -2.28
CA ASN A 350 26.26 6.09 -2.25
C ASN A 350 26.96 6.19 -0.88
N ASP A 351 26.38 6.85 0.12
CA ASP A 351 27.01 7.10 1.44
C ASP A 351 26.46 6.22 2.58
N GLY A 352 25.65 5.21 2.28
CA GLY A 352 25.14 4.23 3.26
C GLY A 352 23.70 4.49 3.70
N ASP A 353 22.78 4.54 2.73
CA ASP A 353 21.36 4.79 2.95
C ASP A 353 20.68 3.82 3.95
N PHE A 354 19.64 4.31 4.62
CA PHE A 354 18.92 3.59 5.65
C PHE A 354 18.16 2.37 5.08
N PRO A 355 18.18 1.21 5.76
CA PRO A 355 17.51 0.00 5.30
C PRO A 355 16.03 0.20 4.93
N GLY A 356 15.65 -0.30 3.75
CA GLY A 356 14.25 -0.33 3.29
C GLY A 356 13.76 0.92 2.55
N ASN A 357 14.51 2.03 2.56
CA ASN A 357 14.18 3.20 1.75
C ASN A 357 14.32 2.92 0.25
N ALA A 358 15.31 2.12 -0.14
CA ALA A 358 15.60 1.84 -1.54
C ALA A 358 14.44 1.13 -2.29
N LEU A 359 13.77 0.15 -1.67
CA LEU A 359 12.60 -0.49 -2.29
C LEU A 359 11.45 0.51 -2.49
N ARG A 360 11.28 1.45 -1.54
CA ARG A 360 10.28 2.53 -1.66
C ARG A 360 10.63 3.49 -2.78
N ARG A 361 11.90 3.84 -2.95
CA ARG A 361 12.37 4.69 -4.06
C ARG A 361 12.27 4.02 -5.44
N LEU A 362 12.10 2.70 -5.49
CA LEU A 362 11.70 1.99 -6.72
C LEU A 362 10.17 1.97 -6.92
N GLY A 363 9.41 2.65 -6.08
CA GLY A 363 7.95 2.70 -6.12
C GLY A 363 7.28 1.38 -5.80
N LEU A 364 7.96 0.53 -5.03
CA LEU A 364 7.45 -0.76 -4.62
C LEU A 364 6.71 -0.71 -3.29
N PHE A 365 6.26 0.48 -2.85
CA PHE A 365 5.74 0.66 -1.50
C PHE A 365 4.59 -0.30 -1.15
N ALA A 366 3.69 -0.54 -2.11
CA ALA A 366 2.58 -1.49 -2.00
C ALA A 366 3.01 -2.95 -1.88
N TYR A 367 4.23 -3.26 -2.27
CA TYR A 367 4.76 -4.62 -2.41
C TYR A 367 5.81 -4.93 -1.35
N ILE A 368 6.09 -4.02 -0.40
CA ILE A 368 7.04 -4.25 0.69
C ILE A 368 6.29 -4.69 1.95
N ARG A 369 6.76 -5.76 2.58
CA ARG A 369 6.32 -6.16 3.92
C ARG A 369 7.52 -6.27 4.85
N GLU A 370 7.29 -6.02 6.14
CA GLU A 370 8.26 -6.42 7.15
C GLU A 370 8.37 -7.95 7.16
N SER A 371 9.58 -8.41 7.45
CA SER A 371 9.95 -9.82 7.44
C SER A 371 10.92 -10.07 8.58
N ASN A 372 11.44 -11.30 8.63
CA ASN A 372 12.62 -11.66 9.41
C ASN A 372 13.55 -12.53 8.54
N ALA A 373 14.73 -12.82 9.05
CA ALA A 373 15.71 -13.65 8.34
C ALA A 373 15.20 -15.09 8.11
N GLU A 374 14.33 -15.63 8.97
CA GLU A 374 13.81 -17.00 8.82
C GLU A 374 12.86 -17.12 7.62
N GLU A 375 11.98 -16.13 7.40
CA GLU A 375 11.10 -16.09 6.24
C GLU A 375 11.89 -15.96 4.94
N LEU A 376 12.92 -15.11 4.93
CA LEU A 376 13.81 -14.95 3.78
C LEU A 376 14.59 -16.25 3.50
N ALA A 377 15.05 -16.93 4.55
CA ALA A 377 15.73 -18.23 4.44
C ALA A 377 14.83 -19.33 3.88
N LYS A 378 13.51 -19.26 4.12
CA LYS A 378 12.50 -20.18 3.56
C LYS A 378 12.09 -19.84 2.12
N GLY A 379 12.71 -18.83 1.51
CA GLY A 379 12.56 -18.52 0.10
C GLY A 379 11.79 -17.22 -0.20
N ALA A 380 11.44 -16.42 0.81
CA ALA A 380 10.94 -15.08 0.52
C ALA A 380 12.05 -14.23 -0.13
N ILE A 381 11.69 -13.45 -1.15
CA ILE A 381 12.60 -12.52 -1.83
C ILE A 381 12.54 -11.18 -1.11
N GLY A 382 13.69 -10.57 -0.82
CA GLY A 382 13.72 -9.35 -0.05
C GLY A 382 15.10 -8.76 0.19
N THR A 383 15.18 -7.89 1.19
CA THR A 383 16.42 -7.28 1.65
C THR A 383 16.60 -7.52 3.13
N LEU A 384 17.84 -7.74 3.54
CA LEU A 384 18.25 -7.87 4.93
C LEU A 384 19.34 -6.84 5.21
N ALA A 385 19.31 -6.18 6.36
CA ALA A 385 20.26 -5.11 6.65
C ALA A 385 20.61 -4.99 8.14
N GLY A 386 21.85 -4.59 8.38
CA GLY A 386 22.40 -4.29 9.70
C GLY A 386 23.88 -3.90 9.60
N ASN A 387 24.42 -3.31 10.67
CA ASN A 387 25.84 -2.93 10.78
C ASN A 387 26.35 -2.09 9.58
N GLY A 388 25.52 -1.20 9.03
CA GLY A 388 25.89 -0.34 7.90
C GLY A 388 25.92 -1.02 6.52
N HIS A 389 25.39 -2.25 6.39
CA HIS A 389 25.30 -2.94 5.11
C HIS A 389 23.91 -3.54 4.87
N SER A 390 23.55 -3.67 3.59
CA SER A 390 22.30 -4.30 3.15
C SER A 390 22.57 -5.27 2.01
N VAL A 391 21.96 -6.46 2.11
CA VAL A 391 22.07 -7.54 1.12
C VAL A 391 20.70 -7.89 0.56
N ALA A 392 20.66 -8.30 -0.71
CA ALA A 392 19.49 -8.96 -1.26
C ALA A 392 19.45 -10.40 -0.76
N VAL A 393 18.26 -10.91 -0.44
CA VAL A 393 18.02 -12.33 -0.20
C VAL A 393 17.02 -12.83 -1.23
N ILE A 394 17.40 -13.85 -1.98
CA ILE A 394 16.61 -14.46 -3.06
C ILE A 394 16.66 -15.97 -2.86
N ASP A 395 15.50 -16.59 -2.67
CA ASP A 395 15.34 -18.03 -2.51
C ASP A 395 16.26 -18.63 -1.43
N GLY A 396 16.39 -17.94 -0.28
CA GLY A 396 17.22 -18.35 0.86
C GLY A 396 18.72 -18.14 0.69
N ALA A 397 19.17 -17.53 -0.41
CA ALA A 397 20.56 -17.13 -0.63
C ALA A 397 20.71 -15.62 -0.56
N LEU A 398 21.80 -15.14 0.02
CA LEU A 398 22.13 -13.72 0.09
C LEU A 398 23.22 -13.34 -0.93
N ASP A 399 23.18 -12.09 -1.37
CA ASP A 399 24.20 -11.49 -2.25
C ASP A 399 25.23 -10.71 -1.43
N LEU A 400 26.48 -11.17 -1.43
CA LEU A 400 27.62 -10.44 -0.88
C LEU A 400 28.53 -10.01 -2.02
N PHE A 401 28.34 -8.78 -2.50
CA PHE A 401 29.17 -8.20 -3.56
C PHE A 401 29.26 -9.10 -4.80
N GLY A 402 28.13 -9.68 -5.21
CA GLY A 402 28.03 -10.56 -6.38
C GLY A 402 28.31 -12.03 -6.11
N LYS A 403 28.69 -12.39 -4.88
CA LYS A 403 28.83 -13.78 -4.45
C LYS A 403 27.55 -14.28 -3.81
N LYS A 404 27.01 -15.37 -4.35
CA LYS A 404 25.89 -16.10 -3.77
C LYS A 404 26.35 -16.87 -2.52
N GLU A 405 25.74 -16.59 -1.38
CA GLU A 405 25.97 -17.34 -0.14
C GLU A 405 24.65 -17.83 0.46
N SER A 406 24.68 -18.93 1.20
CA SER A 406 23.49 -19.44 1.90
C SER A 406 23.20 -18.57 3.12
N LEU A 407 21.95 -18.07 3.24
CA LEU A 407 21.53 -17.31 4.42
C LEU A 407 21.59 -18.18 5.67
N LEU A 408 21.09 -19.43 5.60
CA LEU A 408 20.98 -20.35 6.73
C LEU A 408 22.30 -20.64 7.44
N SER A 409 23.42 -20.65 6.70
CA SER A 409 24.76 -20.94 7.25
C SER A 409 25.59 -19.69 7.51
N SER A 410 25.01 -18.49 7.35
CA SER A 410 25.73 -17.23 7.46
C SER A 410 25.46 -16.53 8.80
N SER A 411 26.32 -15.57 9.15
CA SER A 411 26.10 -14.67 10.29
C SER A 411 24.90 -13.72 10.09
N TRP A 412 24.35 -13.65 8.88
CA TRP A 412 23.14 -12.88 8.57
C TRP A 412 21.87 -13.59 9.03
N MET A 413 21.94 -14.85 9.47
CA MET A 413 20.80 -15.55 10.08
C MET A 413 20.57 -15.03 11.51
N SER A 414 20.03 -13.81 11.61
CA SER A 414 19.78 -13.12 12.89
C SER A 414 18.43 -12.40 12.89
N ASN A 415 17.73 -12.48 14.03
CA ASN A 415 16.47 -11.77 14.28
C ASN A 415 16.66 -10.30 14.68
N SER A 416 17.90 -9.84 14.86
CA SER A 416 18.21 -8.43 15.15
C SER A 416 18.36 -7.55 13.91
N LEU A 417 18.32 -8.15 12.72
CA LEU A 417 18.51 -7.45 11.45
C LEU A 417 17.18 -6.91 10.92
N TRP A 418 17.25 -5.77 10.22
CA TRP A 418 16.11 -5.22 9.53
C TRP A 418 15.82 -6.02 8.26
N ALA A 419 14.65 -6.67 8.19
CA ALA A 419 14.27 -7.51 7.08
C ALA A 419 12.98 -7.01 6.42
N GLN A 420 13.01 -6.93 5.09
CA GLN A 420 11.84 -6.64 4.29
C GLN A 420 11.73 -7.68 3.18
N LYS A 421 10.51 -8.07 2.84
CA LYS A 421 10.21 -8.97 1.71
C LYS A 421 9.36 -8.26 0.67
N LEU A 422 9.50 -8.70 -0.57
CA LEU A 422 8.64 -8.31 -1.67
C LEU A 422 7.52 -9.32 -1.86
N VAL A 423 6.30 -8.81 -1.99
CA VAL A 423 5.08 -9.61 -2.13
C VAL A 423 4.36 -9.44 -3.44
#